data_AF-A0A957BWN3-F1
#
_entry.id   AF-A0A957BWN3-F1
#
_cell.length_a   1.000
_cell.length_b   1.000
_cell.length_c   1.000
_cell.angle_alpha   90.00
_cell.angle_beta   90.00
_cell.angle_gamma   90.00
#
_symmetry.space_group_name_H-M   'P 1'
#
loop_
_entity.id
_entity.type
_entity.pdbx_description
1 polymer ?
#
loop_
_entity_poly.entity_id
_entity_poly.type
_entity_poly.pdbx_seq_one_letter_code
_entity_poly.pdbx_strand_id
1 'polypeptide(L)'
;MGIQLNWDDSAQTILHCQFESKWTWEDLFQIADRVKAITDNTSHTVAAIIDLTDGMTIPGGNFFSPAALANARQLLTLGDGSTGPVVIVGATTLIKLVYENFKGLDARAARADG
;
A
#
# COMPACT_ATOMS: atom_id res chain seq x y z
N MET A 1 -3.16 -15.79 -3.89
CA MET A 1 -2.54 -14.49 -3.58
C MET A 1 -3.03 -13.51 -4.62
N GLY A 2 -3.86 -12.54 -4.25
CA GLY A 2 -4.47 -11.59 -5.20
C GLY A 2 -3.66 -10.32 -5.43
N ILE A 3 -2.41 -10.28 -4.99
CA ILE A 3 -1.48 -9.17 -5.24
C ILE A 3 -0.17 -9.79 -5.72
N GLN A 4 0.35 -9.28 -6.83
CA GLN A 4 1.64 -9.68 -7.39
C GLN A 4 2.68 -8.60 -7.08
N LEU A 5 3.89 -9.00 -6.73
CA LEU A 5 5.02 -8.10 -6.45
C LEU A 5 6.21 -8.53 -7.31
N ASN A 6 6.63 -7.67 -8.22
CA ASN A 6 7.74 -7.91 -9.13
C ASN A 6 8.66 -6.68 -9.20
N TRP A 7 9.87 -6.85 -9.73
CA TRP A 7 10.70 -5.72 -10.13
C TRP A 7 10.25 -5.22 -11.50
N ASP A 8 10.00 -3.92 -11.62
CA ASP A 8 9.64 -3.27 -12.89
C ASP A 8 10.89 -3.10 -13.78
N ASP A 9 12.06 -2.96 -13.16
CA ASP A 9 13.33 -2.71 -13.82
C ASP A 9 14.39 -3.77 -13.48
N SER A 10 15.32 -4.00 -14.40
CA SER A 10 16.43 -4.93 -14.17
C SER A 10 17.42 -4.47 -13.11
N ALA A 11 17.45 -3.16 -12.80
CA ALA A 11 18.33 -2.61 -11.78
C ALA A 11 17.76 -2.72 -10.35
N GLN A 12 16.56 -3.30 -10.19
CA GLN A 12 15.91 -3.51 -8.89
C GLN A 12 15.76 -2.21 -8.10
N THR A 13 15.31 -1.17 -8.77
CA THR A 13 15.05 0.15 -8.17
C THR A 13 13.57 0.45 -8.06
N ILE A 14 12.71 -0.27 -8.78
CA ILE A 14 11.27 -0.04 -8.84
C ILE A 14 10.52 -1.35 -8.59
N LEU A 15 9.75 -1.40 -7.51
CA LEU A 15 8.81 -2.50 -7.25
C LEU A 15 7.47 -2.21 -7.92
N HIS A 16 6.92 -3.19 -8.63
CA HIS A 16 5.58 -3.14 -9.21
C HIS A 16 4.66 -4.09 -8.44
N CYS A 17 3.70 -3.50 -7.73
CA CYS A 17 2.62 -4.17 -7.01
C CYS A 17 1.35 -4.14 -7.86
N GLN A 18 0.96 -5.27 -8.46
CA GLN A 18 -0.29 -5.38 -9.22
C GLN A 18 -1.38 -6.02 -8.36
N PHE A 19 -2.50 -5.32 -8.21
CA PHE A 19 -3.67 -5.80 -7.48
C PHE A 19 -4.65 -6.47 -8.43
N GLU A 20 -5.06 -7.69 -8.10
CA GLU A 20 -6.15 -8.39 -8.75
C GLU A 20 -7.46 -8.16 -8.01
N SER A 21 -8.59 -8.34 -8.71
CA SER A 21 -9.93 -8.03 -8.20
C SER A 21 -10.38 -8.88 -6.99
N LYS A 22 -9.59 -9.85 -6.53
CA LYS A 22 -9.91 -10.77 -5.42
C LYS A 22 -8.84 -10.82 -4.33
N TRP A 23 -8.05 -9.76 -4.18
CA TRP A 23 -7.08 -9.66 -3.09
C TRP A 23 -7.76 -9.68 -1.71
N THR A 24 -6.99 -10.05 -0.69
CA THR A 24 -7.41 -10.08 0.72
C THR A 24 -6.49 -9.23 1.59
N TRP A 25 -6.96 -8.80 2.77
CA TRP A 25 -6.09 -8.09 3.73
C TRP A 25 -4.83 -8.88 4.07
N GLU A 26 -4.95 -10.21 4.15
CA GLU A 26 -3.81 -11.10 4.34
C GLU A 26 -2.79 -10.99 3.21
N ASP A 27 -3.24 -11.01 1.94
CA ASP A 27 -2.34 -10.80 0.79
C ASP A 27 -1.59 -9.47 0.92
N LEU A 28 -2.29 -8.40 1.32
CA LEU A 28 -1.70 -7.07 1.44
C LEU A 28 -0.65 -7.00 2.56
N PHE A 29 -0.91 -7.62 3.70
CA PHE A 29 0.08 -7.72 4.78
C PHE A 29 1.30 -8.55 4.36
N GLN A 30 1.10 -9.67 3.68
CA GLN A 30 2.21 -10.48 3.17
C GLN A 30 3.07 -9.70 2.16
N ILE A 31 2.45 -8.90 1.30
CA ILE A 31 3.20 -8.02 0.38
C ILE A 31 3.91 -6.90 1.14
N ALA A 32 3.29 -6.27 2.13
CA ALA A 32 3.93 -5.24 2.95
C ALA A 32 5.18 -5.79 3.66
N ASP A 33 5.12 -6.98 4.24
CA ASP A 33 6.27 -7.64 4.87
C ASP A 33 7.39 -7.93 3.87
N ARG A 34 7.04 -8.37 2.65
CA ARG A 34 8.02 -8.60 1.57
C ARG A 34 8.67 -7.32 1.11
N VAL A 35 7.89 -6.26 0.91
CA VAL A 35 8.41 -4.93 0.53
C VAL A 35 9.37 -4.44 1.61
N LYS A 36 8.99 -4.54 2.89
CA LYS A 36 9.85 -4.18 4.01
C LYS A 36 11.15 -4.98 4.02
N ALA A 37 11.08 -6.29 3.83
CA ALA A 37 12.27 -7.13 3.78
C ALA A 37 13.20 -6.75 2.60
N ILE A 38 12.64 -6.38 1.45
CA ILE A 38 13.42 -5.91 0.31
C ILE A 38 14.09 -4.57 0.64
N THR A 39 13.33 -3.60 1.15
CA THR A 39 13.85 -2.26 1.45
C THR A 39 14.87 -2.26 2.59
N ASP A 40 14.69 -3.09 3.61
CA ASP A 40 15.61 -3.20 4.75
C ASP A 40 16.96 -3.84 4.34
N ASN A 41 16.98 -4.65 3.27
CA ASN A 41 18.18 -5.32 2.76
C ASN A 41 18.85 -4.59 1.58
N THR A 42 18.29 -3.46 1.14
CA THR A 42 18.78 -2.72 -0.03
C THR A 42 19.46 -1.43 0.42
N SER A 43 20.64 -1.14 -0.12
CA SER A 43 21.41 0.07 0.24
C SER A 43 20.97 1.34 -0.50
N HIS A 44 20.10 1.19 -1.51
CA HIS A 44 19.53 2.28 -2.30
C HIS A 44 18.03 2.44 -2.08
N THR A 45 17.52 3.61 -2.45
CA THR A 45 16.09 3.90 -2.40
C THR A 45 15.33 3.08 -3.44
N VAL A 46 14.30 2.37 -2.98
CA VAL A 46 13.41 1.58 -3.84
C VAL A 46 12.09 2.33 -4.00
N ALA A 47 11.73 2.66 -5.24
CA ALA A 47 10.43 3.21 -5.61
C ALA A 47 9.37 2.11 -5.70
N ALA A 48 8.09 2.48 -5.63
CA ALA A 48 6.99 1.53 -5.79
C ALA A 48 5.91 2.05 -6.77
N ILE A 49 5.43 1.16 -7.62
CA ILE A 49 4.25 1.33 -8.48
C ILE A 49 3.14 0.45 -7.90
N ILE A 50 2.05 1.06 -7.46
CA ILE A 50 0.83 0.39 -7.02
C ILE A 50 -0.16 0.42 -8.19
N ASP A 51 -0.36 -0.71 -8.84
CA ASP A 51 -1.21 -0.85 -10.02
C ASP A 51 -2.58 -1.45 -9.63
N LEU A 52 -3.61 -0.63 -9.80
CA LEU A 52 -5.00 -0.93 -9.48
C LEU A 52 -5.88 -0.99 -10.74
N THR A 53 -5.27 -1.12 -11.93
CA THR A 53 -5.95 -1.00 -13.23
C THR A 53 -7.01 -2.08 -13.45
N ASP A 54 -6.79 -3.30 -12.94
CA ASP A 54 -7.75 -4.43 -13.02
C ASP A 54 -8.90 -4.32 -11.99
N GLY A 55 -9.03 -3.16 -11.36
CA GLY A 55 -10.06 -2.83 -10.40
C GLY A 55 -9.68 -3.27 -8.99
N MET A 56 -9.76 -2.33 -8.05
CA MET A 56 -9.61 -2.63 -6.63
C MET A 56 -10.98 -2.91 -6.01
N THR A 57 -11.20 -4.15 -5.57
CA THR A 57 -12.28 -4.49 -4.64
C THR A 57 -11.79 -4.31 -3.22
N ILE A 58 -12.69 -4.04 -2.26
CA ILE A 58 -12.31 -4.06 -0.85
C ILE A 58 -12.73 -5.38 -0.23
N PRO A 59 -11.80 -6.11 0.43
CA PRO A 59 -12.18 -7.27 1.20
C PRO A 59 -13.15 -6.83 2.32
N GLY A 60 -14.38 -7.35 2.29
CA GLY A 60 -15.45 -6.95 3.20
C GLY A 60 -16.33 -5.78 2.71
N GLY A 61 -16.15 -5.33 1.47
CA GLY A 61 -17.08 -4.46 0.75
C GLY A 61 -16.86 -2.96 0.90
N ASN A 62 -16.59 -2.45 2.11
CA ASN A 62 -16.49 -1.01 2.36
C ASN A 62 -15.17 -0.57 3.03
N PHE A 63 -14.49 0.39 2.40
CA PHE A 63 -13.29 1.07 2.92
C PHE A 63 -13.50 1.76 4.28
N PHE A 64 -14.72 2.24 4.54
CA PHE A 64 -15.06 2.94 5.78
C PHE A 64 -15.58 2.02 6.88
N SER A 65 -15.52 0.70 6.67
CA SER A 65 -15.83 -0.24 7.75
C SER A 65 -14.76 -0.14 8.85
N PRO A 66 -15.12 -0.36 10.14
CA PRO A 66 -14.14 -0.37 11.23
C PRO A 66 -12.98 -1.34 10.98
N ALA A 67 -13.27 -2.51 10.40
CA ALA A 67 -12.27 -3.51 10.04
C ALA A 67 -11.30 -3.02 8.95
N ALA A 68 -11.81 -2.40 7.88
CA ALA A 68 -10.97 -1.84 6.82
C ALA A 68 -10.09 -0.69 7.33
N LEU A 69 -10.64 0.17 8.19
CA LEU A 69 -9.88 1.25 8.83
C LEU A 69 -8.80 0.71 9.78
N ALA A 70 -9.09 -0.33 10.55
CA ALA A 70 -8.11 -0.98 11.42
C ALA A 70 -6.95 -1.58 10.63
N ASN A 71 -7.25 -2.31 9.56
CA ASN A 71 -6.21 -2.89 8.68
C ASN A 71 -5.40 -1.80 7.98
N ALA A 72 -6.03 -0.72 7.53
CA ALA A 72 -5.32 0.39 6.90
C ALA A 72 -4.41 1.13 7.88
N ARG A 73 -4.81 1.32 9.14
CA ARG A 73 -3.93 1.86 10.19
C ARG A 73 -2.71 0.96 10.41
N GLN A 74 -2.92 -0.35 10.47
CA GLN A 74 -1.82 -1.30 10.60
C GLN A 74 -0.85 -1.22 9.41
N LEU A 75 -1.36 -1.04 8.19
CA LEU A 75 -0.51 -0.86 7.01
C LEU A 75 0.29 0.44 7.05
N LEU A 76 -0.30 1.54 7.52
CA LEU A 76 0.43 2.81 7.69
C LEU A 76 1.60 2.63 8.66
N THR A 77 1.39 1.93 9.78
CA THR A 77 2.47 1.65 10.74
C THR A 77 3.56 0.73 10.19
N LEU A 78 3.24 -0.13 9.22
CA LEU A 78 4.23 -0.98 8.54
C LEU A 78 5.02 -0.23 7.46
N GLY A 79 4.41 0.81 6.88
CA GLY A 79 5.02 1.66 5.85
C GLY A 79 5.98 2.72 6.39
N ASP A 80 5.94 3.00 7.69
CA ASP A 80 6.86 3.90 8.38
C ASP A 80 8.30 3.38 8.21
N GLY A 81 9.09 4.08 7.40
CA GLY A 81 10.48 3.75 7.07
C GLY A 81 10.74 3.45 5.58
N SER A 82 9.71 3.26 4.76
CA SER A 82 9.88 3.19 3.30
C SER A 82 10.17 4.58 2.73
N THR A 83 11.35 4.77 2.13
CA THR A 83 11.90 6.09 1.78
C THR A 83 11.80 6.45 0.30
N GLY A 84 11.17 5.60 -0.52
CA GLY A 84 11.06 5.80 -1.96
C GLY A 84 9.73 6.42 -2.41
N PRO A 85 9.71 7.01 -3.62
CA PRO A 85 8.48 7.53 -4.20
C PRO A 85 7.50 6.39 -4.51
N VAL A 86 6.22 6.64 -4.24
CA VAL A 86 5.12 5.72 -4.54
C VAL A 86 4.22 6.33 -5.62
N VAL A 87 4.01 5.60 -6.71
CA VAL A 87 3.12 5.98 -7.82
C VAL A 87 1.92 5.04 -7.83
N ILE A 88 0.70 5.57 -7.94
CA ILE A 88 -0.52 4.76 -8.02
C ILE A 88 -1.10 4.86 -9.43
N VAL A 89 -1.22 3.72 -10.12
CA VAL A 89 -1.81 3.57 -11.46
C VAL A 89 -3.21 2.98 -11.33
N GLY A 90 -4.15 3.40 -12.18
CA GLY A 90 -5.54 2.94 -12.10
C GLY A 90 -6.37 3.58 -10.97
N ALA A 91 -5.88 4.67 -10.36
CA ALA A 91 -6.57 5.36 -9.28
C ALA A 91 -7.88 6.03 -9.77
N THR A 92 -9.01 5.37 -9.54
CA THR A 92 -10.35 5.93 -9.71
C THR A 92 -10.62 7.04 -8.69
N THR A 93 -11.66 7.86 -8.93
CA THR A 93 -12.07 8.95 -8.00
C THR A 93 -12.27 8.46 -6.57
N LEU A 94 -12.78 7.23 -6.39
CA LEU A 94 -12.97 6.61 -5.08
C LEU A 94 -11.64 6.41 -4.33
N ILE A 95 -10.60 5.98 -5.03
CA ILE A 95 -9.28 5.68 -4.46
C ILE A 95 -8.61 6.96 -3.98
N LYS A 96 -8.73 8.04 -4.77
CA LYS A 96 -8.26 9.38 -4.36
C LYS A 96 -8.96 9.84 -3.09
N LEU A 97 -10.28 9.64 -3.00
CA LEU A 97 -11.09 10.03 -1.85
C LEU A 97 -10.68 9.26 -0.59
N VAL A 98 -10.41 7.96 -0.73
CA VAL A 98 -9.90 7.11 0.36
C VAL A 98 -8.50 7.56 0.81
N TYR A 99 -7.59 7.82 -0.14
CA TYR A 99 -6.24 8.30 0.16
C TYR A 99 -6.25 9.63 0.94
N GLU A 100 -7.06 10.61 0.51
CA GLU A 100 -7.20 11.88 1.22
C GLU A 100 -7.74 11.71 2.65
N ASN A 101 -8.67 10.79 2.86
CA ASN A 101 -9.18 10.47 4.19
C ASN A 101 -8.11 9.80 5.08
N PHE A 102 -7.30 8.90 4.52
CA PHE A 102 -6.21 8.26 5.26
C PHE A 102 -5.09 9.24 5.60
N LYS A 103 -4.73 10.14 4.69
CA LYS A 103 -3.77 11.21 4.96
C LYS A 103 -4.23 12.11 6.13
N GLY A 104 -5.53 12.37 6.22
CA GLY A 104 -6.12 13.07 7.36
C GLY A 104 -6.08 12.30 8.68
N LEU A 105 -6.10 10.96 8.64
CA LEU A 105 -5.95 10.10 9.82
C LEU A 105 -4.49 10.02 10.29
N ASP A 106 -3.55 9.89 9.35
CA ASP A 106 -2.11 9.87 9.64
C ASP A 106 -1.65 11.18 10.28
N ALA A 107 -2.07 12.33 9.73
CA ALA A 107 -1.80 13.64 10.31
C ALA A 107 -2.40 13.84 11.72
N ARG A 108 -3.44 13.08 12.09
CA ARG A 108 -4.02 13.08 13.44
C ARG A 108 -3.29 12.13 14.38
N ALA A 109 -2.89 10.96 13.90
CA ALA A 109 -2.07 10.02 14.65
C ALA A 109 -0.73 10.64 15.03
N ALA A 110 -0.03 11.25 14.06
CA ALA A 110 1.23 11.96 14.27
C ALA A 110 1.13 13.17 15.24
N ARG A 111 -0.07 13.69 15.50
CA ARG A 111 -0.31 14.78 16.49
C ARG A 111 -0.73 14.28 17.86
N ALA A 112 -1.19 13.04 17.99
CA ALA A 112 -1.62 12.47 19.27
C ALA A 112 -0.45 12.00 20.15
N ASP A 113 0.72 11.81 19.54
CA ASP A 113 1.97 11.40 20.20
C ASP A 113 2.94 12.57 20.49
N GLY A 114 2.45 13.82 20.43
CA GLY A 114 3.23 15.05 20.65
C GLY A 114 2.83 15.84 21.89
#